data_AF-A0A6N9V5L3-F1
#
_entry.id   AF-A0A6N9V5L3-F1
#
_cell.length_a   1.000
_cell.length_b   1.000
_cell.length_c   1.000
_cell.angle_alpha   90.00
_cell.angle_beta   90.00
_cell.angle_gamma   90.00
#
_symmetry.space_group_name_H-M   'P 1'
#
loop_
_entity.id
_entity.type
_entity.pdbx_description
1 polymer ?
#
loop_
_entity_poly.entity_id
_entity_poly.type
_entity_poly.pdbx_seq_one_letter_code
_entity_poly.pdbx_strand_id
1 'polypeptide(L)'
;LYLLVRLYRRRVGRVYARRSTAIARVIVKFTETVNGIRPVRAFRREQANDREFAELNRAHERSNGDALLEMARYVIGSRLVANTAVAGMVLWGAWRVADGALALGVLAAAVLYIRRLYDPIDRMAMFLNAYQSAAASLEKIAGLLAQRPAVPEP
;
A
#
# COMPACT_ATOMS: atom_id res chain seq x y z
N LEU A 1 -3.82 -15.16 -11.65
CA LEU A 1 -2.88 -14.31 -10.86
C LEU A 1 -2.42 -13.05 -11.60
N TYR A 2 -1.81 -13.18 -12.78
CA TYR A 2 -1.20 -12.06 -13.51
C TYR A 2 -2.13 -10.85 -13.70
N LEU A 3 -3.38 -11.08 -14.11
CA LEU A 3 -4.40 -10.03 -14.27
C LEU A 3 -4.75 -9.31 -12.95
N LEU A 4 -4.84 -10.05 -11.84
CA LEU A 4 -5.17 -9.52 -10.52
C LEU A 4 -4.00 -8.67 -10.00
N VAL A 5 -2.76 -9.17 -10.15
CA VAL A 5 -1.53 -8.43 -9.84
C VAL A 5 -1.44 -7.14 -10.69
N ARG A 6 -1.73 -7.21 -12.00
CA ARG A 6 -1.66 -6.07 -12.92
C ARG A 6 -2.70 -4.98 -12.61
N LEU A 7 -3.93 -5.38 -12.29
CA LEU A 7 -5.00 -4.46 -11.90
C LEU A 7 -4.71 -3.80 -10.55
N TYR A 8 -4.17 -4.55 -9.60
CA TYR A 8 -3.77 -4.02 -8.30
C TYR A 8 -2.63 -3.01 -8.40
N ARG A 9 -1.59 -3.32 -9.19
CA ARG A 9 -0.42 -2.44 -9.38
C ARG A 9 -0.79 -1.03 -9.84
N ARG A 10 -1.80 -0.90 -10.71
CA ARG A 10 -2.29 0.41 -11.20
C ARG A 10 -3.09 1.19 -10.16
N ARG A 11 -3.78 0.51 -9.22
CA ARG A 11 -4.59 1.15 -8.17
C ARG A 11 -3.74 1.60 -6.98
N VAL A 12 -2.79 0.76 -6.57
CA VAL A 12 -1.87 0.99 -5.43
C VAL A 12 -1.14 2.32 -5.56
N GLY A 13 -0.49 2.58 -6.69
CA GLY A 13 0.34 3.79 -6.84
C GLY A 13 -0.42 5.09 -6.54
N ARG A 14 -1.69 5.19 -6.94
CA ARG A 14 -2.52 6.38 -6.68
C ARG A 14 -2.93 6.52 -5.22
N VAL A 15 -3.22 5.40 -4.56
CA VAL A 15 -3.68 5.39 -3.17
C VAL A 15 -2.53 5.72 -2.21
N TYR A 16 -1.35 5.15 -2.45
CA TYR A 16 -0.14 5.48 -1.68
C TYR A 16 0.33 6.92 -1.92
N ALA A 17 0.23 7.44 -3.15
CA ALA A 17 0.53 8.85 -3.43
C ALA A 17 -0.39 9.79 -2.63
N ARG A 18 -1.70 9.53 -2.60
CA ARG A 18 -2.67 10.31 -1.81
C ARG A 18 -2.36 10.29 -0.32
N ARG A 19 -2.05 9.10 0.24
CA ARG A 19 -1.65 8.94 1.64
C ARG A 19 -0.40 9.75 1.99
N SER A 20 0.62 9.70 1.13
CA SER A 20 1.87 10.44 1.30
C SER A 20 1.66 11.97 1.26
N THR A 21 0.80 12.46 0.36
CA THR A 21 0.46 13.89 0.32
C THR A 21 -0.34 14.33 1.55
N ALA A 22 -1.22 13.47 2.07
CA ALA A 22 -2.02 13.79 3.24
C ALA A 22 -1.18 13.91 4.53
N ILE A 23 -0.23 12.98 4.77
CA ILE A 23 0.68 13.07 5.93
C ILE A 23 1.59 14.31 5.84
N ALA A 24 2.08 14.64 4.64
CA ALA A 24 2.95 15.80 4.45
C ALA A 24 2.25 17.11 4.87
N ARG A 25 0.97 17.28 4.53
CA ARG A 25 0.19 18.46 4.94
C ARG A 25 0.04 18.58 6.47
N VAL A 26 -0.17 17.46 7.16
CA VAL A 26 -0.25 17.43 8.63
C VAL A 26 1.08 17.86 9.23
N ILE A 27 2.20 17.33 8.72
CA ILE A 27 3.55 17.67 9.18
C ILE A 27 3.85 19.15 8.96
N VAL A 28 3.60 19.68 7.76
CA VAL A 28 3.84 21.10 7.43
C VAL A 28 3.05 22.01 8.37
N LYS A 29 1.74 21.75 8.54
CA LYS A 29 0.90 22.58 9.42
C LYS A 29 1.35 22.53 10.87
N PHE A 30 1.78 21.35 11.34
CA PHE A 30 2.34 21.19 12.68
C PHE A 30 3.61 22.04 12.85
N THR A 31 4.57 21.91 11.92
CA THR A 31 5.83 22.65 11.95
C THR A 31 5.61 24.17 11.89
N GLU A 32 4.72 24.65 11.03
CA GLU A 32 4.33 26.07 10.96
C GLU A 32 3.75 26.58 12.29
N THR A 33 2.88 25.79 12.91
CA THR A 33 2.21 26.16 14.17
C THR A 33 3.19 26.22 15.33
N VAL A 34 4.11 25.25 15.42
CA VAL A 34 5.13 25.21 16.49
C VAL A 34 6.13 26.34 16.32
N ASN A 35 6.62 26.59 15.10
CA ASN A 35 7.55 27.68 14.82
C ASN A 35 6.87 29.06 14.96
N GLY A 36 5.58 29.16 14.63
CA GLY A 36 4.75 30.36 14.71
C GLY A 36 3.95 30.52 16.00
N ILE A 37 4.28 29.80 17.07
CA ILE A 37 3.42 29.72 18.26
C ILE A 37 3.23 31.06 19.00
N ARG A 38 4.19 31.98 18.88
CA ARG A 38 4.12 33.32 19.47
C ARG A 38 2.97 34.15 18.85
N PRO A 39 2.90 34.36 17.52
CA PRO A 39 1.77 35.02 16.90
C PRO A 39 0.44 34.31 17.14
N VAL A 40 0.39 32.97 17.12
CA VAL A 40 -0.85 32.23 17.39
C VAL A 40 -1.43 32.58 18.77
N ARG A 41 -0.58 32.63 19.80
CA ARG A 41 -0.98 33.03 21.16
C ARG A 41 -1.30 34.51 21.26
N ALA A 42 -0.50 35.37 20.62
CA ALA A 42 -0.71 36.83 20.63
C ALA A 42 -2.07 37.22 20.03
N PHE A 43 -2.54 36.51 18.99
CA PHE A 43 -3.84 36.72 18.37
C PHE A 43 -4.95 35.80 18.93
N ARG A 44 -4.67 35.00 19.98
CA ARG A 44 -5.60 34.03 20.60
C ARG A 44 -6.26 33.10 19.58
N ARG A 45 -5.47 32.66 18.60
CA ARG A 45 -5.91 31.87 17.43
C ARG A 45 -5.81 30.37 17.65
N GLU A 46 -5.53 29.89 18.88
CA GLU A 46 -5.33 28.46 19.17
C GLU A 46 -6.52 27.61 18.68
N GLN A 47 -7.76 27.98 19.05
CA GLN A 47 -8.96 27.24 18.63
C GLN A 47 -9.16 27.19 17.11
N ALA A 48 -8.81 28.27 16.40
CA ALA A 48 -8.95 28.30 14.94
C ALA A 48 -7.93 27.37 14.29
N ASN A 49 -6.69 27.38 14.78
CA ASN A 49 -5.63 26.50 14.32
C ASN A 49 -5.93 25.02 14.63
N ASP A 50 -6.48 24.73 15.81
CA ASP A 50 -6.88 23.38 16.22
C ASP A 50 -7.98 22.82 15.32
N ARG A 51 -8.96 23.65 14.93
CA ARG A 51 -10.02 23.26 13.98
C ARG A 51 -9.45 22.91 12.62
N GLU A 52 -8.56 23.76 12.09
CA GLU A 52 -7.91 23.54 10.79
C GLU A 52 -7.02 22.28 10.82
N PHE A 53 -6.27 22.08 11.91
CA PHE A 53 -5.47 20.89 12.12
C PHE A 53 -6.33 19.62 12.20
N ALA A 54 -7.47 19.68 12.89
CA ALA A 54 -8.41 18.57 12.99
C ALA A 54 -9.01 18.19 11.62
N GLU A 55 -9.25 19.15 10.72
CA GLU A 55 -9.71 18.87 9.35
C GLU A 55 -8.63 18.16 8.51
N LEU A 56 -7.39 18.65 8.57
CA LEU A 56 -6.25 18.00 7.90
C LEU A 56 -6.01 16.59 8.44
N ASN A 57 -6.12 16.41 9.76
CA ASN A 57 -5.95 15.10 10.38
C ASN A 57 -7.07 14.14 9.96
N ARG A 58 -8.34 14.57 9.95
CA ARG A 58 -9.46 13.75 9.43
C ARG A 58 -9.27 13.38 7.96
N ALA A 59 -8.78 14.29 7.13
CA ALA A 59 -8.47 13.97 5.73
C ALA A 59 -7.36 12.93 5.62
N HIS A 60 -6.35 13.00 6.50
CA HIS A 60 -5.28 12.01 6.55
C HIS A 60 -5.78 10.64 7.04
N GLU A 61 -6.57 10.60 8.10
CA GLU A 61 -7.19 9.37 8.63
C GLU A 61 -8.01 8.65 7.55
N ARG A 62 -8.85 9.38 6.81
CA ARG A 62 -9.62 8.82 5.69
C ARG A 62 -8.72 8.24 4.61
N SER A 63 -7.72 9.00 4.16
CA SER A 63 -6.78 8.53 3.14
C SER A 63 -5.95 7.33 3.60
N ASN A 64 -5.66 7.23 4.89
CA ASN A 64 -4.97 6.10 5.48
C ASN A 64 -5.88 4.86 5.54
N GLY A 65 -7.15 5.04 5.93
CA GLY A 65 -8.18 4.00 5.91
C GLY A 65 -8.41 3.44 4.51
N ASP A 66 -8.52 4.30 3.50
CA ASP A 66 -8.65 3.88 2.09
C ASP A 66 -7.45 3.04 1.63
N ALA A 67 -6.23 3.41 2.05
CA ALA A 67 -5.02 2.64 1.74
C ALA A 67 -5.01 1.26 2.40
N LEU A 68 -5.46 1.18 3.66
CA LEU A 68 -5.59 -0.09 4.38
C LEU A 68 -6.67 -0.99 3.74
N LEU A 69 -7.81 -0.44 3.35
CA LEU A 69 -8.88 -1.18 2.69
C LEU A 69 -8.45 -1.75 1.33
N GLU A 70 -7.70 -0.97 0.53
CA GLU A 70 -7.17 -1.47 -0.75
C GLU A 70 -6.12 -2.57 -0.54
N MET A 71 -5.26 -2.44 0.47
CA MET A 71 -4.32 -3.50 0.86
C MET A 71 -5.06 -4.77 1.29
N ALA A 72 -6.09 -4.64 2.12
CA ALA A 72 -6.91 -5.76 2.56
C ALA A 72 -7.61 -6.47 1.40
N ARG A 73 -8.19 -5.71 0.45
CA ARG A 73 -8.82 -6.27 -0.77
C ARG A 73 -7.83 -7.09 -1.59
N TYR A 74 -6.58 -6.66 -1.70
CA TYR A 74 -5.56 -7.41 -2.41
C TYR A 74 -5.14 -8.69 -1.70
N VAL A 75 -4.89 -8.63 -0.39
CA VAL A 75 -4.53 -9.82 0.39
C VAL A 75 -5.65 -10.85 0.31
N ILE A 76 -6.90 -10.42 0.51
CA ILE A 76 -8.07 -11.30 0.42
C ILE A 76 -8.23 -11.85 -1.00
N GLY A 77 -8.14 -11.00 -2.03
CA GLY A 77 -8.27 -11.41 -3.42
C GLY A 77 -7.17 -12.40 -3.87
N SER A 78 -5.92 -12.16 -3.47
CA SER A 78 -4.80 -13.06 -3.75
C SER A 78 -5.03 -14.44 -3.12
N ARG A 79 -5.43 -14.46 -1.84
CA ARG A 79 -5.74 -15.71 -1.12
C ARG A 79 -6.90 -16.47 -1.74
N LEU A 80 -7.99 -15.78 -2.13
CA LEU A 80 -9.13 -16.43 -2.78
C LEU A 80 -8.72 -17.08 -4.11
N VAL A 81 -7.92 -16.39 -4.93
CA VAL A 81 -7.44 -16.99 -6.20
C VAL A 81 -6.53 -18.18 -5.93
N ALA A 82 -5.59 -18.08 -5.00
CA ALA A 82 -4.73 -19.20 -4.63
C ALA A 82 -5.53 -20.40 -4.13
N ASN A 83 -6.49 -20.18 -3.23
CA ASN A 83 -7.34 -21.24 -2.69
C ASN A 83 -8.25 -21.87 -3.76
N THR A 84 -8.80 -21.06 -4.67
CA THR A 84 -9.66 -21.56 -5.76
C THR A 84 -8.85 -22.41 -6.75
N ALA A 85 -7.62 -21.99 -7.07
CA ALA A 85 -6.72 -22.76 -7.92
C ALA A 85 -6.34 -24.10 -7.28
N VAL A 86 -6.01 -24.11 -5.99
CA VAL A 86 -5.73 -25.34 -5.23
C VAL A 86 -6.96 -26.24 -5.17
N ALA A 87 -8.15 -25.68 -4.90
CA ALA A 87 -9.39 -26.45 -4.87
C ALA A 87 -9.69 -27.11 -6.22
N GLY A 88 -9.54 -26.38 -7.33
CA GLY A 88 -9.71 -26.95 -8.68
C GLY A 88 -8.71 -28.06 -8.98
N MET A 89 -7.44 -27.88 -8.61
CA MET A 89 -6.41 -28.92 -8.77
C MET A 89 -6.72 -30.17 -7.95
N VAL A 90 -7.17 -30.01 -6.70
CA VAL A 90 -7.52 -31.13 -5.81
C VAL A 90 -8.74 -31.87 -6.34
N LEU A 91 -9.79 -31.16 -6.77
CA LEU A 91 -10.99 -31.78 -7.32
C LEU A 91 -10.69 -32.61 -8.57
N TRP A 92 -9.94 -32.03 -9.52
CA TRP A 92 -9.56 -32.73 -10.74
C TRP A 92 -8.58 -33.87 -10.46
N GLY A 93 -7.60 -33.64 -9.60
CA GLY A 93 -6.61 -34.65 -9.20
C GLY A 93 -7.24 -35.81 -8.45
N ALA A 94 -8.18 -35.56 -7.55
CA ALA A 94 -8.88 -36.60 -6.80
C ALA A 94 -9.67 -37.53 -7.73
N TRP A 95 -10.32 -36.99 -8.76
CA TRP A 95 -10.99 -37.78 -9.79
C TRP A 95 -10.01 -38.68 -10.56
N ARG A 96 -8.84 -38.16 -10.93
CA ARG A 96 -7.77 -38.93 -11.62
C ARG A 96 -7.12 -40.00 -10.73
N VAL A 97 -7.05 -39.77 -9.42
CA VAL A 97 -6.60 -40.77 -8.43
C VAL A 97 -7.64 -41.88 -8.29
N ALA A 98 -8.93 -41.53 -8.26
CA ALA A 98 -10.01 -42.51 -8.16
C ALA A 98 -10.05 -43.46 -9.36
N ASP A 99 -9.73 -42.97 -10.56
CA ASP A 99 -9.63 -43.75 -11.79
C ASP A 99 -8.28 -44.50 -11.93
N GLY A 100 -7.44 -44.50 -10.89
CA GLY A 100 -6.15 -45.21 -10.85
C GLY A 100 -5.03 -44.61 -11.70
N ALA A 101 -5.32 -43.57 -12.49
CA ALA A 101 -4.39 -42.97 -13.43
C ALA A 101 -3.39 -41.98 -12.81
N LEU A 102 -3.55 -41.64 -11.54
CA LEU A 102 -2.65 -40.76 -10.80
C LEU A 102 -2.41 -41.31 -9.38
N ALA A 103 -1.15 -41.36 -8.94
CA ALA A 103 -0.85 -41.72 -7.57
C ALA A 103 -1.20 -40.58 -6.60
N LEU A 104 -1.78 -40.91 -5.45
CA LEU A 104 -2.15 -39.95 -4.41
C LEU A 104 -0.96 -39.08 -3.97
N GLY A 105 0.23 -39.69 -3.86
CA GLY A 105 1.46 -38.97 -3.49
C GLY A 105 1.87 -37.90 -4.50
N VAL A 106 1.61 -38.12 -5.80
CA VAL A 106 1.90 -37.15 -6.86
C VAL A 106 0.98 -35.94 -6.73
N LEU A 107 -0.31 -36.15 -6.46
CA LEU A 107 -1.25 -35.05 -6.20
C LEU A 107 -0.86 -34.25 -4.96
N ALA A 108 -0.52 -34.93 -3.86
CA ALA A 108 -0.10 -34.28 -2.63
C ALA A 108 1.17 -33.42 -2.84
N ALA A 109 2.17 -33.96 -3.55
CA ALA A 109 3.39 -33.24 -3.88
C ALA A 109 3.12 -32.01 -4.77
N ALA A 110 2.26 -32.15 -5.79
CA ALA A 110 1.90 -31.06 -6.69
C ALA A 110 1.23 -29.89 -5.93
N VAL A 111 0.29 -30.19 -5.03
CA VAL A 111 -0.37 -29.18 -4.19
C VAL A 111 0.62 -28.48 -3.25
N LEU A 112 1.53 -29.24 -2.62
CA LEU A 112 2.57 -28.69 -1.75
C LEU A 112 3.53 -27.77 -2.52
N TYR A 113 3.96 -28.16 -3.71
CA TYR A 113 4.85 -27.36 -4.54
C TYR A 113 4.21 -26.07 -5.02
N ILE A 114 2.92 -26.11 -5.42
CA ILE A 114 2.19 -24.90 -5.78
C ILE A 114 2.06 -23.95 -4.60
N ARG A 115 1.71 -24.44 -3.41
CA ARG A 115 1.66 -23.60 -2.20
C ARG A 115 3.02 -22.97 -1.90
N ARG A 116 4.09 -23.75 -1.97
CA ARG A 116 5.46 -23.28 -1.74
C ARG A 116 5.92 -22.28 -2.80
N LEU A 117 5.37 -22.32 -4.01
CA LEU A 117 5.63 -21.34 -5.07
C LEU A 117 4.90 -20.01 -4.83
N TYR A 118 3.74 -20.03 -4.15
CA TYR A 118 3.00 -18.80 -3.84
C TYR A 118 3.71 -17.91 -2.81
N ASP A 119 4.32 -18.50 -1.78
CA ASP A 119 5.04 -17.75 -0.73
C ASP A 119 6.10 -16.76 -1.29
N PRO A 120 7.04 -17.17 -2.16
CA PRO A 120 8.02 -16.25 -2.72
C PRO A 120 7.40 -15.23 -3.69
N ILE A 121 6.31 -15.57 -4.39
CA ILE A 121 5.59 -14.63 -5.26
C ILE A 121 4.98 -13.49 -4.43
N ASP A 122 4.33 -13.83 -3.31
CA ASP A 122 3.75 -12.83 -2.40
C ASP A 122 4.83 -11.95 -1.77
N ARG A 123 5.98 -12.54 -1.36
CA ARG A 123 7.14 -11.78 -0.87
C ARG A 123 7.68 -10.82 -1.92
N MET A 124 7.80 -11.26 -3.18
CA MET A 124 8.26 -10.43 -4.29
C MET A 124 7.29 -9.28 -4.57
N ALA A 125 5.98 -9.53 -4.50
CA ALA A 125 4.97 -8.48 -4.65
C ALA A 125 5.07 -7.42 -3.54
N MET A 126 5.25 -7.84 -2.29
CA MET A 126 5.48 -6.91 -1.17
C MET A 126 6.78 -6.11 -1.33
N PHE A 127 7.86 -6.76 -1.76
CA PHE A 127 9.13 -6.10 -2.06
C PHE A 127 8.97 -5.02 -3.14
N LEU A 128 8.29 -5.34 -4.24
CA LEU A 128 8.02 -4.37 -5.31
C LEU A 128 7.19 -3.17 -4.84
N ASN A 129 6.22 -3.37 -3.94
CA ASN A 129 5.47 -2.26 -3.34
C ASN A 129 6.37 -1.37 -2.48
N ALA A 130 7.22 -1.96 -1.64
CA ALA A 130 8.18 -1.20 -0.83
C ALA A 130 9.16 -0.41 -1.71
N TYR A 131 9.67 -1.04 -2.77
CA TYR A 131 10.54 -0.40 -3.75
C TYR A 131 9.86 0.82 -4.42
N GLN A 132 8.62 0.68 -4.89
CA GLN A 132 7.88 1.78 -5.50
C GLN A 132 7.64 2.93 -4.50
N SER A 133 7.35 2.62 -3.24
CA SER A 133 7.21 3.63 -2.20
C SER A 133 8.52 4.39 -1.95
N ALA A 134 9.65 3.68 -1.90
CA ALA A 134 10.97 4.29 -1.72
C ALA A 134 11.35 5.18 -2.91
N ALA A 135 11.12 4.71 -4.14
CA ALA A 135 11.39 5.47 -5.35
C ALA A 135 10.57 6.77 -5.43
N ALA A 136 9.28 6.73 -5.09
CA ALA A 136 8.42 7.92 -5.06
C ALA A 136 8.84 8.94 -3.99
N SER A 137 9.33 8.47 -2.82
CA SER A 137 9.90 9.37 -1.80
C SER A 137 11.20 10.00 -2.27
N LEU A 138 12.07 9.24 -2.94
CA LEU A 138 13.32 9.74 -3.50
C LEU A 138 13.08 10.81 -4.58
N GLU A 139 12.10 10.60 -5.48
CA GLU A 139 11.72 11.56 -6.51
C GLU A 139 11.28 12.91 -5.91
N LYS A 140 10.52 12.89 -4.81
CA LYS A 140 10.12 14.11 -4.08
C LYS A 140 11.31 14.84 -3.47
N ILE A 141 12.25 14.12 -2.84
CA ILE A 141 13.46 14.72 -2.25
C ILE A 141 14.33 15.33 -3.35
N ALA A 142 14.55 14.61 -4.45
CA ALA A 142 15.32 15.10 -5.58
C ALA A 142 14.67 16.33 -6.22
N GLY A 143 13.35 16.35 -6.36
CA GLY A 143 12.60 17.50 -6.86
C GLY A 143 12.77 18.75 -5.99
N LEU A 144 12.74 18.59 -4.66
CA LEU A 144 12.99 19.68 -3.71
C LEU A 144 14.43 20.20 -3.81
N LEU A 145 15.42 19.32 -3.90
CA LEU A 145 16.84 19.71 -4.03
C LEU A 145 17.14 20.39 -5.38
N ALA A 146 16.43 20.03 -6.44
CA ALA A 146 16.58 20.63 -7.75
C ALA A 146 15.90 22.02 -7.87
N GLN A 147 15.07 22.40 -6.89
CA GLN A 147 14.32 23.64 -6.94
C GLN A 147 15.21 24.83 -6.62
N ARG A 148 15.41 25.72 -7.59
CA ARG A 148 16.19 26.96 -7.38
C ARG A 148 15.35 27.98 -6.60
N PRO A 149 15.89 28.62 -5.55
CA PRO A 149 15.19 29.67 -4.82
C PRO A 149 14.87 30.84 -5.76
N ALA A 150 13.62 31.30 -5.74
CA ALA A 150 13.18 32.46 -6.54
C ALA A 150 13.58 33.81 -5.91
N VAL A 151 14.06 33.80 -4.66
CA VAL A 151 14.48 34.98 -3.91
C VAL A 151 15.92 34.78 -3.45
N PRO A 152 16.86 35.70 -3.76
CA PRO A 152 18.22 35.65 -3.23
C PRO A 152 18.22 35.79 -1.71
N GLU A 153 19.07 35.03 -1.01
CA GLU A 153 19.30 35.25 0.43
C GLU A 153 19.99 36.62 0.65
N PRO A 154 19.55 37.41 1.66
CA PRO A 154 20.11 38.72 1.97
C PRO A 154 21.51 38.66 2.62
#